data_AF-A0A9E7KN88-F1
#
_entry.id   AF-A0A9E7KN88-F1
#
_cell.length_a   1.000
_cell.length_b   1.000
_cell.length_c   1.000
_cell.angle_alpha   90.00
_cell.angle_beta   90.00
_cell.angle_gamma   90.00
#
_symmetry.space_group_name_H-M   'P 1'
#
loop_
_entity.id
_entity.type
_entity.pdbx_description
1 polymer ?
#
loop_
_entity_poly.entity_id
_entity_poly.type
_entity_poly.pdbx_seq_one_letter_code
_entity_poly.pdbx_strand_id
1 'polypeptide(L)'
;MHATCGYRESASRLLVGADRWASTRVRQAGGETLGRSGATKSRDEVGIPYKFLPRSPIGSSLIGLDRSESSGGDCVELWNFDRCWSSRSLYLIWWEGANMWNEMKLRSKADHEEVDYFPWSPQKDRSIGRLVRFVSFLVVFTGGIVLGLSVSAHYSRYFNSQTELFFPRTMYEANCDKEGSSIKSFAQPTNLIHSMTDDELFWRASMVPKMDEYPFQRVPKVAFLFMTRGPLPFAPLWDRFFKGHKGLYSIYVHTLPDYKLNVPGTSAFYGRQIPSEEVSWGSITLVDAEKRLLANALLDFSNERFVLLSESCIPVYNFPTVYEYLINSAHSFVESYDENTRQGRGRYSWRMAPKIMLYQWRKGSEWFELNRELAVNIVAEHKYYPLFRKYCKPSCYPDEHYIPTYLNMFHGALNANRSLTWVDWSRGGSHPARYGAPNITVEFIQSIRNNGTFCLYNSVPTSICFLFARKFAPSALAPLLNLTSTVMGF
;
A
#
# COMPACT_ATOMS: atom_id res chain seq x y z
N MET A 1 29.07 46.74 9.24
CA MET A 1 30.04 46.27 10.26
C MET A 1 30.16 44.75 10.16
N HIS A 2 31.24 44.18 10.70
CA HIS A 2 31.43 42.71 10.82
C HIS A 2 30.39 42.10 11.81
N ALA A 3 30.18 40.79 11.92
CA ALA A 3 31.11 39.68 11.62
C ALA A 3 30.45 38.39 11.07
N THR A 4 31.30 37.43 10.72
CA THR A 4 31.01 36.14 10.08
C THR A 4 31.00 34.96 11.04
N CYS A 5 30.19 33.93 10.75
CA CYS A 5 30.38 32.55 11.19
C CYS A 5 29.70 31.62 10.16
N GLY A 6 30.23 30.46 9.75
CA GLY A 6 31.51 29.84 10.13
C GLY A 6 31.56 28.36 9.71
N TYR A 7 31.24 28.05 8.45
CA TYR A 7 31.20 26.66 7.96
C TYR A 7 32.60 26.04 7.96
N ARG A 8 32.71 24.78 8.42
CA ARG A 8 33.97 24.03 8.46
C ARG A 8 33.78 22.65 7.87
N GLU A 9 34.22 22.47 6.63
CA GLU A 9 34.28 21.16 5.99
C GLU A 9 35.30 20.25 6.71
N SER A 10 35.14 18.93 6.58
CA SER A 10 36.12 17.94 7.03
C SER A 10 36.03 16.70 6.14
N ALA A 11 36.71 16.76 5.00
CA ALA A 11 36.80 15.66 4.05
C ALA A 11 37.93 14.70 4.42
N SER A 12 37.60 13.44 4.67
CA SER A 12 38.55 12.34 4.80
C SER A 12 38.33 11.34 3.68
N ARG A 13 39.39 11.03 2.93
CA ARG A 13 39.40 9.95 1.92
C ARG A 13 39.49 8.58 2.60
N LEU A 14 39.38 7.51 1.80
CA LEU A 14 38.93 6.17 2.18
C LEU A 14 38.82 5.28 0.92
N LEU A 15 39.90 5.20 0.14
CA LEU A 15 39.96 4.44 -1.13
C LEU A 15 40.14 2.93 -0.92
N VAL A 16 40.04 2.19 -2.04
CA VAL A 16 40.20 0.73 -2.22
C VAL A 16 38.95 -0.07 -1.80
N GLY A 17 38.39 -0.92 -2.66
CA GLY A 17 38.74 -1.17 -4.06
C GLY A 17 37.73 -2.10 -4.74
N ALA A 18 37.69 -2.07 -6.07
CA ALA A 18 36.81 -2.91 -6.88
C ALA A 18 37.60 -3.57 -8.01
N ASP A 19 37.49 -4.89 -8.15
CA ASP A 19 37.84 -5.55 -9.41
C ASP A 19 37.08 -6.88 -9.61
N ARG A 20 37.08 -7.34 -10.87
CA ARG A 20 36.25 -8.41 -11.45
C ARG A 20 36.18 -9.72 -10.66
N TRP A 21 35.09 -10.45 -10.87
CA TRP A 21 35.19 -11.84 -11.34
C TRP A 21 34.26 -12.08 -12.52
N ALA A 22 34.75 -12.74 -13.56
CA ALA A 22 34.00 -13.09 -14.76
C ALA A 22 34.34 -14.52 -15.21
N SER A 23 33.34 -15.18 -15.80
CA SER A 23 33.32 -16.52 -16.40
C SER A 23 34.65 -17.32 -16.48
N THR A 24 34.63 -18.56 -15.97
CA THR A 24 35.38 -19.65 -16.60
C THR A 24 34.57 -20.95 -16.52
N ARG A 25 34.58 -21.74 -17.59
CA ARG A 25 33.80 -22.99 -17.72
C ARG A 25 34.72 -24.08 -18.27
N VAL A 26 35.09 -25.07 -17.45
CA VAL A 26 35.96 -26.19 -17.84
C VAL A 26 35.34 -27.52 -17.40
N ARG A 27 35.59 -28.59 -18.17
CA ARG A 27 35.12 -29.97 -17.92
C ARG A 27 36.29 -30.86 -17.52
N GLN A 28 36.08 -31.77 -16.56
CA GLN A 28 36.57 -33.16 -16.52
C GLN A 28 35.78 -33.86 -15.38
N ALA A 29 35.21 -35.07 -15.48
CA ALA A 29 35.48 -36.29 -16.26
C ALA A 29 36.56 -37.20 -15.63
N GLY A 30 36.15 -38.43 -15.29
CA GLY A 30 36.84 -39.35 -14.37
C GLY A 30 36.05 -39.48 -13.05
N GLY A 31 35.51 -40.63 -12.65
CA GLY A 31 35.35 -41.90 -13.37
C GLY A 31 36.35 -42.98 -12.99
N GLU A 32 36.01 -43.78 -11.98
CA GLU A 32 36.47 -45.18 -11.88
C GLU A 32 35.52 -46.01 -10.99
N THR A 33 35.62 -47.34 -11.07
CA THR A 33 34.69 -48.31 -10.46
C THR A 33 35.43 -49.36 -9.63
N LEU A 34 34.85 -49.77 -8.49
CA LEU A 34 34.86 -51.13 -7.90
C LEU A 34 34.16 -51.07 -6.50
N GLY A 35 33.49 -52.09 -5.98
CA GLY A 35 32.99 -53.32 -6.62
C GLY A 35 32.82 -54.51 -5.66
N ARG A 36 31.57 -54.96 -5.42
CA ARG A 36 31.17 -56.19 -4.66
C ARG A 36 31.55 -56.19 -3.16
N SER A 37 30.96 -56.96 -2.25
CA SER A 37 29.85 -57.96 -2.23
C SER A 37 29.25 -58.01 -0.81
N GLY A 38 28.06 -58.55 -0.52
CA GLY A 38 27.03 -59.22 -1.33
C GLY A 38 26.23 -60.22 -0.47
N ALA A 39 25.22 -60.90 -1.07
CA ALA A 39 24.46 -62.03 -0.49
C ALA A 39 23.50 -61.70 0.71
N THR A 40 22.34 -62.33 0.90
CA THR A 40 21.57 -63.29 0.06
C THR A 40 20.09 -63.36 0.49
N LYS A 41 19.21 -63.74 -0.46
CA LYS A 41 17.91 -64.43 -0.25
C LYS A 41 16.78 -63.62 0.44
N SER A 42 15.50 -63.84 0.13
CA SER A 42 14.90 -64.75 -0.88
C SER A 42 13.41 -64.50 -1.13
N ARG A 43 12.99 -64.79 -2.38
CA ARG A 43 11.65 -65.23 -2.83
C ARG A 43 10.52 -64.17 -2.81
N ASP A 44 9.88 -63.89 -3.95
CA ASP A 44 8.92 -64.69 -4.75
C ASP A 44 7.51 -64.59 -4.13
N GLU A 45 6.42 -64.29 -4.84
CA GLU A 45 6.21 -64.10 -6.29
C GLU A 45 4.92 -63.27 -6.59
N VAL A 46 4.80 -62.79 -7.84
CA VAL A 46 3.58 -62.56 -8.66
C VAL A 46 2.30 -61.92 -8.02
N GLY A 47 1.69 -60.89 -8.62
CA GLY A 47 2.07 -60.26 -9.89
C GLY A 47 1.15 -59.17 -10.46
N ILE A 48 1.38 -58.96 -11.75
CA ILE A 48 0.90 -57.94 -12.69
C ILE A 48 0.44 -58.81 -13.93
N PRO A 49 -0.41 -58.40 -14.92
CA PRO A 49 -0.21 -57.11 -15.55
C PRO A 49 -1.30 -56.41 -16.41
N TYR A 50 -0.90 -55.21 -16.85
CA TYR A 50 -1.23 -54.48 -18.08
C TYR A 50 -2.70 -54.27 -18.51
N LYS A 51 -3.04 -52.97 -18.68
CA LYS A 51 -3.26 -52.43 -20.04
C LYS A 51 -2.96 -50.92 -20.12
N PHE A 52 -1.78 -50.60 -20.65
CA PHE A 52 -1.50 -49.33 -21.32
C PHE A 52 -1.80 -49.50 -22.81
N LEU A 53 -2.46 -48.54 -23.45
CA LEU A 53 -2.21 -48.17 -24.87
C LEU A 53 -2.64 -46.69 -25.09
N PRO A 54 -1.99 -45.93 -26.00
CA PRO A 54 -2.17 -44.47 -26.13
C PRO A 54 -2.75 -44.05 -27.50
N ARG A 55 -2.54 -42.77 -27.89
CA ARG A 55 -2.88 -42.03 -29.13
C ARG A 55 -4.14 -41.14 -29.01
N SER A 56 -4.24 -39.97 -29.64
CA SER A 56 -3.24 -39.13 -30.36
C SER A 56 -3.81 -37.70 -30.59
N PRO A 57 -2.97 -36.66 -30.82
CA PRO A 57 -3.42 -35.28 -30.99
C PRO A 57 -3.77 -34.89 -32.44
N ILE A 58 -4.87 -34.14 -32.60
CA ILE A 58 -5.28 -33.38 -33.81
C ILE A 58 -6.09 -32.17 -33.28
N GLY A 59 -5.99 -30.94 -33.80
CA GLY A 59 -5.12 -30.41 -34.87
C GLY A 59 -5.32 -28.89 -35.00
N SER A 60 -4.45 -28.23 -35.76
CA SER A 60 -4.53 -26.78 -36.00
C SER A 60 -5.59 -26.41 -37.04
N SER A 61 -6.19 -25.21 -36.90
CA SER A 61 -6.74 -24.49 -38.03
C SER A 61 -6.51 -22.98 -37.88
N LEU A 62 -5.93 -22.39 -38.92
CA LEU A 62 -5.82 -20.95 -39.15
C LEU A 62 -6.74 -20.64 -40.33
N ILE A 63 -7.70 -19.73 -40.14
CA ILE A 63 -8.42 -19.07 -41.24
C ILE A 63 -8.52 -17.58 -40.87
N GLY A 64 -8.18 -16.72 -41.81
CA GLY A 64 -8.47 -15.29 -41.79
C GLY A 64 -9.21 -14.90 -43.07
N LEU A 65 -9.25 -13.59 -43.39
CA LEU A 65 -10.08 -12.94 -44.43
C LEU A 65 -11.56 -12.76 -43.99
N ASP A 66 -12.22 -11.60 -44.20
CA ASP A 66 -11.68 -10.28 -44.57
C ASP A 66 -12.62 -9.13 -44.07
N ARG A 67 -12.22 -7.89 -44.37
CA ARG A 67 -12.81 -6.57 -44.07
C ARG A 67 -14.32 -6.41 -44.24
N SER A 68 -14.87 -5.51 -43.43
CA SER A 68 -15.66 -4.35 -43.91
C SER A 68 -15.47 -3.15 -42.97
N GLU A 69 -15.74 -1.92 -43.43
CA GLU A 69 -15.32 -0.66 -42.79
C GLU A 69 -16.51 0.19 -42.32
N SER A 70 -16.38 0.82 -41.14
CA SER A 70 -17.05 2.07 -40.73
C SER A 70 -16.71 2.37 -39.25
N SER A 71 -16.49 3.57 -38.72
CA SER A 71 -16.10 4.93 -39.17
C SER A 71 -16.57 5.90 -38.07
N GLY A 72 -15.70 6.81 -37.59
CA GLY A 72 -15.91 7.62 -36.37
C GLY A 72 -15.30 6.94 -35.13
N GLY A 73 -14.69 7.63 -34.16
CA GLY A 73 -14.77 9.06 -33.79
C GLY A 73 -15.35 9.14 -32.36
N ASP A 74 -14.75 9.77 -31.35
CA ASP A 74 -13.50 10.56 -31.30
C ASP A 74 -12.74 10.32 -29.97
N CYS A 75 -11.52 10.85 -29.86
CA CYS A 75 -10.75 10.81 -28.62
C CYS A 75 -11.32 11.79 -27.58
N VAL A 76 -11.71 11.28 -26.40
CA VAL A 76 -12.06 12.11 -25.24
C VAL A 76 -10.80 12.41 -24.43
N GLU A 77 -10.30 13.64 -24.53
CA GLU A 77 -9.11 14.08 -23.79
C GLU A 77 -9.38 14.29 -22.29
N LEU A 78 -8.31 14.16 -21.50
CA LEU A 78 -8.29 14.41 -20.05
C LEU A 78 -8.16 15.91 -19.75
N TRP A 79 -9.19 16.51 -19.16
CA TRP A 79 -9.14 17.90 -18.68
C TRP A 79 -8.28 18.07 -17.42
N ASN A 80 -6.96 18.17 -17.60
CA ASN A 80 -6.05 18.73 -16.59
C ASN A 80 -5.95 20.25 -16.76
N PHE A 81 -6.74 21.00 -15.99
CA PHE A 81 -6.68 22.47 -15.98
C PHE A 81 -5.62 22.98 -15.01
N ASP A 82 -4.36 22.95 -15.45
CA ASP A 82 -3.25 23.58 -14.74
C ASP A 82 -2.43 24.44 -15.71
N ARG A 83 -2.72 25.75 -15.76
CA ARG A 83 -1.81 26.76 -16.33
C ARG A 83 -2.16 28.21 -15.95
N CYS A 84 -1.32 28.73 -15.07
CA CYS A 84 -0.94 30.13 -14.88
C CYS A 84 -1.44 31.12 -15.97
N TRP A 85 -2.33 32.04 -15.59
CA TRP A 85 -2.64 33.26 -16.37
C TRP A 85 -2.05 34.50 -15.69
N SER A 86 -0.77 34.74 -15.96
CA SER A 86 -0.13 36.05 -15.81
C SER A 86 0.19 36.59 -17.20
N SER A 87 0.19 37.92 -17.34
CA SER A 87 0.74 38.62 -18.53
C SER A 87 0.02 38.42 -19.87
N ARG A 88 -1.33 38.46 -19.92
CA ARG A 88 -2.09 38.60 -21.19
C ARG A 88 -3.06 39.78 -21.32
N SER A 89 -3.39 40.49 -20.24
CA SER A 89 -4.42 41.56 -20.26
C SER A 89 -3.95 42.93 -20.78
N LEU A 90 -2.66 43.11 -21.08
CA LEU A 90 -2.10 44.41 -21.53
C LEU A 90 -1.80 44.50 -23.03
N TYR A 91 -1.79 43.39 -23.76
CA TYR A 91 -1.50 43.39 -25.21
C TYR A 91 -2.73 43.53 -26.10
N LEU A 92 -3.93 43.16 -25.62
CA LEU A 92 -5.17 43.27 -26.41
C LEU A 92 -5.63 44.72 -26.62
N ILE A 93 -5.45 45.58 -25.62
CA ILE A 93 -5.86 47.00 -25.66
C ILE A 93 -5.07 47.80 -26.71
N TRP A 94 -3.87 47.34 -27.10
CA TRP A 94 -3.03 48.01 -28.11
C TRP A 94 -3.23 47.46 -29.54
N TRP A 95 -3.94 46.33 -29.70
CA TRP A 95 -4.11 45.69 -31.01
C TRP A 95 -5.36 46.17 -31.76
N GLU A 96 -6.51 46.29 -31.07
CA GLU A 96 -7.77 46.68 -31.71
C GLU A 96 -7.78 48.13 -32.20
N GLY A 97 -7.08 49.04 -31.51
CA GLY A 97 -6.97 50.44 -31.87
C GLY A 97 -6.28 50.71 -33.22
N ALA A 98 -5.48 49.77 -33.74
CA ALA A 98 -4.73 49.91 -34.98
C ALA A 98 -5.52 49.48 -36.24
N ASN A 99 -6.45 48.52 -36.11
CA ASN A 99 -7.14 47.94 -37.27
C ASN A 99 -8.24 48.84 -37.83
N MET A 100 -8.87 49.68 -37.00
CA MET A 100 -10.00 50.55 -37.41
C MET A 100 -9.61 51.67 -38.41
N TRP A 101 -8.31 51.86 -38.71
CA TRP A 101 -7.84 52.85 -39.69
C TRP A 101 -7.52 52.28 -41.09
N ASN A 102 -7.46 50.95 -41.26
CA ASN A 102 -7.08 50.35 -42.54
C ASN A 102 -8.26 50.03 -43.49
N GLU A 103 -9.48 49.82 -42.98
CA GLU A 103 -10.63 49.47 -43.85
C GLU A 103 -11.17 50.64 -44.69
N MET A 104 -10.94 51.90 -44.29
CA MET A 104 -11.48 53.08 -44.99
C MET A 104 -10.75 53.48 -46.28
N LYS A 105 -9.85 52.64 -46.84
CA LYS A 105 -8.98 53.04 -47.97
C LYS A 105 -8.97 52.12 -49.20
N LEU A 106 -9.79 51.07 -49.25
CA LEU A 106 -9.84 50.13 -50.39
C LEU A 106 -11.26 49.86 -50.92
N ARG A 107 -11.91 50.90 -51.46
CA ARG A 107 -13.06 50.71 -52.38
C ARG A 107 -13.15 51.84 -53.40
N SER A 108 -12.56 51.62 -54.59
CA SER A 108 -12.59 52.55 -55.72
C SER A 108 -12.28 51.79 -57.02
N LYS A 109 -13.22 51.82 -57.98
CA LYS A 109 -13.17 51.17 -59.31
C LYS A 109 -13.09 49.62 -59.29
N ALA A 110 -13.73 48.88 -60.21
CA ALA A 110 -14.83 49.16 -61.15
C ALA A 110 -15.60 47.82 -61.36
N ASP A 111 -16.70 47.66 -62.12
CA ASP A 111 -17.31 48.39 -63.24
C ASP A 111 -18.86 48.36 -63.18
N HIS A 112 -19.49 49.29 -63.92
CA HIS A 112 -20.83 49.32 -64.60
C HIS A 112 -22.01 48.39 -64.16
N GLU A 113 -23.30 48.76 -64.24
CA GLU A 113 -24.01 49.68 -65.16
C GLU A 113 -24.96 50.73 -64.47
N GLU A 114 -25.79 51.40 -65.29
CA GLU A 114 -26.60 52.63 -65.14
C GLU A 114 -27.76 52.56 -64.08
N VAL A 115 -28.49 53.62 -63.67
CA VAL A 115 -29.04 54.83 -64.37
C VAL A 115 -29.07 56.09 -63.47
N ASP A 116 -29.08 57.28 -64.11
CA ASP A 116 -29.01 58.66 -63.57
C ASP A 116 -30.16 59.16 -62.64
N TYR A 117 -29.87 60.17 -61.79
CA TYR A 117 -30.22 61.60 -62.05
C TYR A 117 -29.57 62.60 -61.05
N PHE A 118 -29.25 63.81 -61.54
CA PHE A 118 -28.55 64.95 -60.88
C PHE A 118 -29.52 66.03 -60.31
N PRO A 119 -29.11 67.14 -59.62
CA PRO A 119 -27.83 67.59 -59.03
C PRO A 119 -28.00 68.00 -57.51
N TRP A 120 -27.34 68.94 -56.77
CA TRP A 120 -26.23 69.90 -56.98
C TRP A 120 -25.36 70.20 -55.70
N SER A 121 -25.16 71.48 -55.31
CA SER A 121 -24.13 71.99 -54.35
C SER A 121 -24.43 73.47 -53.93
N PRO A 122 -23.53 74.32 -53.32
CA PRO A 122 -22.30 74.10 -52.52
C PRO A 122 -22.10 74.99 -51.23
N GLN A 123 -21.22 74.54 -50.34
CA GLN A 123 -20.23 75.24 -49.46
C GLN A 123 -20.45 76.64 -48.80
N LYS A 124 -20.23 76.70 -47.46
CA LYS A 124 -19.24 77.54 -46.72
C LYS A 124 -19.28 77.24 -45.20
N ASP A 125 -18.34 77.57 -44.30
CA ASP A 125 -16.93 78.05 -44.37
C ASP A 125 -16.10 77.39 -43.20
N ARG A 126 -14.81 77.72 -42.99
CA ARG A 126 -13.83 76.71 -42.46
C ARG A 126 -12.64 77.17 -41.58
N SER A 127 -12.75 78.19 -40.71
CA SER A 127 -11.66 78.53 -39.74
C SER A 127 -12.04 78.42 -38.25
N ILE A 128 -12.88 79.31 -37.72
CA ILE A 128 -13.15 79.49 -36.27
C ILE A 128 -13.53 78.17 -35.56
N GLY A 129 -14.38 77.36 -36.20
CA GLY A 129 -14.82 76.07 -35.64
C GLY A 129 -13.72 75.03 -35.38
N ARG A 130 -12.50 75.19 -35.94
CA ARG A 130 -11.36 74.31 -35.61
C ARG A 130 -10.76 74.61 -34.24
N LEU A 131 -10.61 75.88 -33.87
CA LEU A 131 -10.02 76.26 -32.59
C LEU A 131 -10.93 75.87 -31.42
N VAL A 132 -12.23 76.17 -31.53
CA VAL A 132 -13.24 75.79 -30.54
C VAL A 132 -13.26 74.28 -30.32
N ARG A 133 -13.28 73.48 -31.42
CA ARG A 133 -13.22 72.02 -31.32
C ARG A 133 -11.97 71.52 -30.60
N PHE A 134 -10.80 72.12 -30.84
CA PHE A 134 -9.55 71.70 -30.20
C PHE A 134 -9.55 71.97 -28.68
N VAL A 135 -10.05 73.13 -28.25
CA VAL A 135 -10.22 73.47 -26.83
C VAL A 135 -11.26 72.57 -26.17
N SER A 136 -12.41 72.34 -26.80
CA SER A 136 -13.42 71.39 -26.29
C SER A 136 -12.87 69.96 -26.15
N PHE A 137 -12.03 69.50 -27.09
CA PHE A 137 -11.42 68.18 -27.00
C PHE A 137 -10.48 68.06 -25.80
N LEU A 138 -9.66 69.08 -25.52
CA LEU A 138 -8.79 69.14 -24.33
C LEU A 138 -9.59 69.13 -23.02
N VAL A 139 -10.69 69.88 -22.93
CA VAL A 139 -11.55 69.90 -21.73
C VAL A 139 -12.22 68.54 -21.50
N VAL A 140 -12.76 67.92 -22.56
CA VAL A 140 -13.38 66.58 -22.45
C VAL A 140 -12.33 65.51 -22.10
N PHE A 141 -11.14 65.56 -22.68
CA PHE A 141 -10.05 64.61 -22.42
C PHE A 141 -9.53 64.72 -20.97
N THR A 142 -9.30 65.94 -20.47
CA THR A 142 -8.88 66.16 -19.08
C THR A 142 -9.97 65.76 -18.08
N GLY A 143 -11.24 66.07 -18.35
CA GLY A 143 -12.38 65.60 -17.55
C GLY A 143 -12.49 64.06 -17.52
N GLY A 144 -12.29 63.41 -18.67
CA GLY A 144 -12.26 61.94 -18.78
C GLY A 144 -11.15 61.29 -17.96
N ILE A 145 -9.94 61.87 -17.95
CA ILE A 145 -8.83 61.40 -17.11
C ILE A 145 -9.16 61.54 -15.62
N VAL A 146 -9.68 62.69 -15.19
CA VAL A 146 -10.04 62.92 -13.77
C VAL A 146 -11.14 61.96 -13.32
N LEU A 147 -12.17 61.73 -14.14
CA LEU A 147 -13.22 60.74 -13.86
C LEU A 147 -12.66 59.31 -13.82
N GLY A 148 -11.82 58.92 -14.78
CA GLY A 148 -11.20 57.59 -14.83
C GLY A 148 -10.34 57.28 -13.61
N LEU A 149 -9.50 58.23 -13.18
CA LEU A 149 -8.70 58.12 -11.95
C LEU A 149 -9.60 58.06 -10.69
N SER A 150 -10.67 58.87 -10.63
CA SER A 150 -11.60 58.86 -9.50
C SER A 150 -12.33 57.53 -9.34
N VAL A 151 -12.83 56.97 -10.46
CA VAL A 151 -13.50 55.67 -10.48
C VAL A 151 -12.52 54.54 -10.15
N SER A 152 -11.30 54.58 -10.72
CA SER A 152 -10.25 53.58 -10.44
C SER A 152 -9.87 53.54 -8.96
N ALA A 153 -9.71 54.71 -8.31
CA ALA A 153 -9.42 54.80 -6.88
C ALA A 153 -10.54 54.22 -6.00
N HIS A 154 -11.81 54.45 -6.35
CA HIS A 154 -12.95 53.84 -5.65
C HIS A 154 -13.05 52.33 -5.88
N TYR A 155 -12.87 51.86 -7.11
CA TYR A 155 -12.93 50.44 -7.47
C TYR A 155 -11.82 49.64 -6.77
N SER A 156 -10.59 50.16 -6.75
CA SER A 156 -9.45 49.54 -6.05
C SER A 156 -9.67 49.46 -4.54
N ARG A 157 -10.24 50.50 -3.90
CA ARG A 157 -10.62 50.47 -2.48
C ARG A 157 -11.71 49.44 -2.19
N TYR A 158 -12.73 49.34 -3.05
CA TYR A 158 -13.81 48.37 -2.90
C TYR A 158 -13.28 46.93 -2.95
N PHE A 159 -12.45 46.61 -3.95
CA PHE A 159 -11.83 45.29 -4.06
C PHE A 159 -10.94 44.95 -2.86
N ASN A 160 -10.07 45.87 -2.42
CA ASN A 160 -9.24 45.64 -1.22
C ASN A 160 -10.09 45.38 0.04
N SER A 161 -11.25 46.03 0.17
CA SER A 161 -12.16 45.82 1.30
C SER A 161 -12.85 44.44 1.27
N GLN A 162 -13.13 43.89 0.08
CA GLN A 162 -13.66 42.53 -0.03
C GLN A 162 -12.57 41.46 0.11
N THR A 163 -11.33 41.71 -0.31
CA THR A 163 -10.25 40.73 -0.14
C THR A 163 -9.93 40.46 1.33
N GLU A 164 -10.00 41.45 2.23
CA GLU A 164 -9.83 41.20 3.69
C GLU A 164 -11.07 40.52 4.33
N LEU A 165 -12.25 40.57 3.70
CA LEU A 165 -13.45 39.84 4.14
C LEU A 165 -13.42 38.36 3.76
N PHE A 166 -12.86 38.02 2.60
CA PHE A 166 -12.71 36.63 2.13
C PHE A 166 -11.36 35.99 2.50
N PHE A 167 -10.32 36.80 2.69
CA PHE A 167 -8.96 36.39 3.05
C PHE A 167 -8.40 37.31 4.15
N PRO A 168 -8.94 37.27 5.38
CA PRO A 168 -8.45 38.11 6.48
C PRO A 168 -6.97 37.82 6.73
N ARG A 169 -6.11 38.84 6.63
CA ARG A 169 -4.64 38.66 6.79
C ARG A 169 -4.24 38.07 8.13
N THR A 170 -5.03 38.29 9.17
CA THR A 170 -4.92 37.58 10.45
C THR A 170 -5.64 36.24 10.41
N MET A 171 -5.23 35.34 9.51
CA MET A 171 -5.40 33.91 9.77
C MET A 171 -4.55 33.58 10.99
N TYR A 172 -5.21 33.45 12.14
CA TYR A 172 -4.72 32.99 13.45
C TYR A 172 -3.20 32.85 13.61
N GLU A 173 -2.64 33.58 14.59
CA GLU A 173 -1.51 33.08 15.37
C GLU A 173 -1.97 31.87 16.21
N ALA A 174 -2.29 30.78 15.51
CA ALA A 174 -2.52 29.47 16.08
C ALA A 174 -1.17 29.02 16.62
N ASN A 175 -1.00 29.11 17.94
CA ASN A 175 0.23 28.78 18.64
C ASN A 175 0.78 27.41 18.20
N CYS A 176 1.81 27.41 17.36
CA CYS A 176 2.24 26.24 16.58
C CYS A 176 3.03 25.18 17.37
N ASP A 177 3.14 25.34 18.69
CA ASP A 177 3.72 24.39 19.62
C ASP A 177 2.81 23.17 19.88
N LYS A 178 2.47 22.42 18.83
CA LYS A 178 1.87 21.07 18.90
C LYS A 178 2.44 20.16 17.82
N GLU A 179 2.78 18.92 18.19
CA GLU A 179 3.58 17.93 17.44
C GLU A 179 2.96 17.39 16.11
N GLY A 180 1.83 17.93 15.67
CA GLY A 180 1.01 17.40 14.58
C GLY A 180 1.44 17.76 13.15
N SER A 181 2.48 18.59 12.97
CA SER A 181 2.81 19.23 11.68
C SER A 181 4.09 18.72 11.00
N SER A 182 4.75 17.69 11.54
CA SER A 182 5.96 17.12 10.91
C SER A 182 5.63 15.99 9.94
N ILE A 183 6.27 15.98 8.77
CA ILE A 183 6.27 14.81 7.87
C ILE A 183 6.69 13.51 8.60
N LYS A 184 7.52 13.62 9.65
CA LYS A 184 7.93 12.50 10.48
C LYS A 184 6.79 11.95 11.35
N SER A 185 5.95 12.80 11.96
CA SER A 185 4.81 12.35 12.77
C SER A 185 3.62 11.89 11.91
N PHE A 186 3.50 12.38 10.67
CA PHE A 186 2.60 11.83 9.66
C PHE A 186 3.05 10.42 9.20
N ALA A 187 4.32 10.27 8.82
CA ALA A 187 4.85 9.04 8.22
C ALA A 187 5.21 7.94 9.23
N GLN A 188 5.45 8.28 10.49
CA GLN A 188 5.71 7.34 11.59
C GLN A 188 4.98 7.80 12.87
N PRO A 189 3.68 7.47 13.04
CA PRO A 189 2.90 7.85 14.21
C PRO A 189 3.52 7.32 15.51
N THR A 190 3.80 8.22 16.45
CA THR A 190 4.36 7.89 17.77
C THR A 190 3.30 7.42 18.77
N ASN A 191 2.07 7.97 18.65
CA ASN A 191 0.90 7.56 19.41
C ASN A 191 -0.05 6.74 18.53
N LEU A 192 -0.53 5.62 19.05
CA LEU A 192 -1.47 4.72 18.37
C LEU A 192 -2.94 4.99 18.74
N ILE A 193 -3.21 5.81 19.77
CA ILE A 193 -4.56 6.14 20.20
C ILE A 193 -5.13 7.24 19.29
N HIS A 194 -6.24 6.92 18.62
CA HIS A 194 -6.97 7.82 17.73
C HIS A 194 -8.48 7.70 17.92
N SER A 195 -9.23 8.70 17.45
CA SER A 195 -10.71 8.70 17.43
C SER A 195 -11.32 8.33 16.08
N MET A 196 -10.51 8.02 15.06
CA MET A 196 -10.99 7.59 13.74
C MET A 196 -11.81 6.29 13.86
N THR A 197 -12.96 6.24 13.19
CA THR A 197 -13.74 5.03 12.93
C THR A 197 -13.01 4.07 11.99
N ASP A 198 -13.48 2.82 11.87
CA ASP A 198 -12.91 1.84 10.94
C ASP A 198 -12.91 2.33 9.48
N ASP A 199 -13.99 2.96 9.00
CA ASP A 199 -14.05 3.45 7.62
C ASP A 199 -13.03 4.58 7.37
N GLU A 200 -12.88 5.52 8.31
CA GLU A 200 -11.87 6.60 8.24
C GLU A 200 -10.44 6.04 8.34
N LEU A 201 -10.21 5.08 9.23
CA LEU A 201 -8.94 4.40 9.44
C LEU A 201 -8.54 3.58 8.21
N PHE A 202 -9.46 2.81 7.63
CA PHE A 202 -9.22 1.99 6.43
C PHE A 202 -8.97 2.88 5.21
N TRP A 203 -9.74 3.95 5.05
CA TRP A 203 -9.51 4.94 4.00
C TRP A 203 -8.12 5.58 4.12
N ARG A 204 -7.75 6.05 5.33
CA ARG A 204 -6.42 6.62 5.59
C ARG A 204 -5.29 5.61 5.38
N ALA A 205 -5.46 4.36 5.83
CA ALA A 205 -4.47 3.30 5.66
C ALA A 205 -4.33 2.82 4.20
N SER A 206 -5.35 3.05 3.36
CA SER A 206 -5.30 2.80 1.92
C SER A 206 -4.55 3.87 1.12
N MET A 207 -4.11 4.97 1.75
CA MET A 207 -3.33 6.01 1.08
C MET A 207 -1.91 5.52 0.73
N VAL A 208 -1.66 5.34 -0.56
CA VAL A 208 -0.33 5.02 -1.11
C VAL A 208 0.22 6.25 -1.86
N PRO A 209 1.47 6.68 -1.62
CA PRO A 209 2.07 7.77 -2.38
C PRO A 209 2.33 7.32 -3.83
N LYS A 210 2.09 8.22 -4.80
CA LYS A 210 2.43 7.98 -6.22
C LYS A 210 3.89 8.29 -6.59
N MET A 211 4.70 8.67 -5.60
CA MET A 211 6.15 8.84 -5.73
C MET A 211 6.80 7.70 -4.97
N ASP A 212 7.61 6.89 -5.67
CA ASP A 212 8.32 5.76 -5.07
C ASP A 212 9.46 6.21 -4.15
N GLU A 213 10.02 7.40 -4.41
CA GLU A 213 11.03 8.03 -3.58
C GLU A 213 10.42 8.72 -2.35
N TYR A 214 10.80 8.26 -1.16
CA TYR A 214 10.39 8.86 0.11
C TYR A 214 11.22 10.10 0.44
N PRO A 215 10.62 11.22 0.90
CA PRO A 215 11.34 12.45 1.29
C PRO A 215 12.06 12.32 2.65
N PHE A 216 12.38 11.10 3.10
CA PHE A 216 13.06 10.78 4.34
C PHE A 216 13.76 9.42 4.23
N GLN A 217 14.86 9.24 4.97
CA GLN A 217 15.50 7.92 5.08
C GLN A 217 14.55 6.92 5.75
N ARG A 218 14.23 5.85 5.03
CA ARG A 218 13.27 4.82 5.42
C ARG A 218 14.00 3.50 5.64
N VAL A 219 13.88 2.96 6.86
CA VAL A 219 14.34 1.61 7.19
C VAL A 219 13.12 0.69 7.19
N PRO A 220 13.10 -0.40 6.41
CA PRO A 220 12.01 -1.37 6.42
C PRO A 220 11.80 -1.98 7.82
N LYS A 221 10.54 -2.07 8.24
CA LYS A 221 10.11 -2.64 9.52
C LYS A 221 9.20 -3.85 9.33
N VAL A 222 9.28 -4.78 10.27
CA VAL A 222 8.26 -5.82 10.47
C VAL A 222 7.27 -5.35 11.54
N ALA A 223 5.98 -5.27 11.20
CA ALA A 223 4.88 -5.01 12.10
C ALA A 223 4.37 -6.34 12.69
N PHE A 224 4.44 -6.45 14.01
CA PHE A 224 3.92 -7.60 14.75
C PHE A 224 2.53 -7.26 15.32
N LEU A 225 1.52 -7.95 14.80
CA LEU A 225 0.10 -7.68 15.03
C LEU A 225 -0.45 -8.72 16.03
N PHE A 226 -0.54 -8.34 17.30
CA PHE A 226 -1.02 -9.22 18.36
C PHE A 226 -2.54 -9.06 18.57
N MET A 227 -3.32 -10.05 18.14
CA MET A 227 -4.74 -10.16 18.48
C MET A 227 -4.89 -11.05 19.72
N THR A 228 -5.36 -10.49 20.84
CA THR A 228 -5.46 -11.21 22.13
C THR A 228 -6.84 -11.10 22.76
N ARG A 229 -7.12 -12.02 23.70
CA ARG A 229 -8.31 -11.95 24.58
C ARG A 229 -7.99 -11.35 25.96
N GLY A 230 -6.81 -10.77 26.14
CA GLY A 230 -6.32 -10.31 27.44
C GLY A 230 -4.79 -10.35 27.57
N PRO A 231 -4.23 -10.86 28.69
CA PRO A 231 -2.82 -10.73 29.00
C PRO A 231 -1.92 -11.48 28.00
N LEU A 232 -0.70 -10.96 27.83
CA LEU A 232 0.39 -11.54 27.03
C LEU A 232 1.34 -12.34 27.94
N PRO A 233 1.11 -13.65 28.21
CA PRO A 233 1.98 -14.44 29.08
C PRO A 233 3.41 -14.56 28.52
N PHE A 234 3.58 -14.49 27.20
CA PHE A 234 4.88 -14.54 26.54
C PHE A 234 5.54 -13.17 26.34
N ALA A 235 4.99 -12.07 26.89
CA ALA A 235 5.64 -10.75 26.80
C ALA A 235 7.13 -10.78 27.22
N PRO A 236 7.56 -11.46 28.31
CA PRO A 236 8.98 -11.53 28.68
C PRO A 236 9.86 -12.32 27.69
N LEU A 237 9.28 -13.22 26.88
CA LEU A 237 9.98 -13.96 25.83
C LEU A 237 10.16 -13.07 24.58
N TRP A 238 9.08 -12.39 24.19
CA TRP A 238 9.08 -11.40 23.12
C TRP A 238 9.97 -10.19 23.43
N ASP A 239 10.02 -9.73 24.69
CA ASP A 239 10.91 -8.65 25.14
C ASP A 239 12.40 -9.02 25.05
N ARG A 240 12.76 -10.31 25.14
CA ARG A 240 14.12 -10.78 24.78
C ARG A 240 14.32 -10.77 23.28
N PHE A 241 13.38 -11.34 22.51
CA PHE A 241 13.44 -11.40 21.04
C PHE A 241 13.62 -10.01 20.40
N PHE A 242 12.93 -8.99 20.88
CA PHE A 242 13.03 -7.62 20.37
C PHE A 242 14.22 -6.80 20.91
N LYS A 243 15.01 -7.35 21.85
CA LYS A 243 16.04 -6.60 22.58
C LYS A 243 17.18 -6.18 21.64
N GLY A 244 17.41 -4.86 21.54
CA GLY A 244 18.48 -4.28 20.71
C GLY A 244 18.09 -3.97 19.27
N HIS A 245 16.88 -4.34 18.83
CA HIS A 245 16.44 -4.21 17.43
C HIS A 245 15.45 -3.05 17.18
N LYS A 246 15.39 -2.07 18.10
CA LYS A 246 14.50 -0.90 18.00
C LYS A 246 14.73 -0.17 16.67
N GLY A 247 13.64 0.09 15.93
CA GLY A 247 13.68 0.73 14.61
C GLY A 247 13.52 -0.25 13.43
N LEU A 248 13.77 -1.55 13.64
CA LEU A 248 13.54 -2.62 12.65
C LEU A 248 12.16 -3.29 12.78
N TYR A 249 11.39 -2.92 13.81
CA TYR A 249 10.06 -3.47 14.06
C TYR A 249 9.11 -2.44 14.65
N SER A 250 7.83 -2.77 14.58
CA SER A 250 6.72 -2.10 15.27
C SER A 250 5.78 -3.16 15.86
N ILE A 251 4.98 -2.79 16.86
CA ILE A 251 4.07 -3.71 17.57
C ILE A 251 2.72 -3.02 17.71
N TYR A 252 1.64 -3.77 17.45
CA TYR A 252 0.26 -3.34 17.61
C TYR A 252 -0.49 -4.44 18.35
N VAL A 253 -1.28 -4.09 19.37
CA VAL A 253 -2.02 -5.05 20.20
C VAL A 253 -3.50 -4.70 20.19
N HIS A 254 -4.31 -5.59 19.63
CA HIS A 254 -5.77 -5.57 19.70
C HIS A 254 -6.22 -6.50 20.83
N THR A 255 -7.14 -6.01 21.66
CA THR A 255 -7.62 -6.71 22.86
C THR A 255 -9.14 -6.66 22.94
N LEU A 256 -9.74 -7.33 23.93
CA LEU A 256 -11.10 -6.98 24.36
C LEU A 256 -11.13 -5.51 24.83
N PRO A 257 -12.21 -4.73 24.58
CA PRO A 257 -12.26 -3.29 24.89
C PRO A 257 -12.00 -2.94 26.35
N ASP A 258 -12.56 -3.70 27.29
CA ASP A 258 -12.38 -3.47 28.74
C ASP A 258 -10.98 -3.89 29.25
N TYR A 259 -10.21 -4.65 28.47
CA TYR A 259 -8.90 -5.11 28.88
C TYR A 259 -7.83 -4.05 28.62
N LYS A 260 -7.27 -3.49 29.69
CA LYS A 260 -6.13 -2.55 29.61
C LYS A 260 -4.81 -3.32 29.73
N LEU A 261 -3.94 -3.18 28.74
CA LEU A 261 -2.65 -3.87 28.70
C LEU A 261 -1.67 -3.28 29.73
N ASN A 262 -1.54 -3.96 30.87
CA ASN A 262 -0.59 -3.60 31.92
C ASN A 262 0.77 -4.29 31.69
N VAL A 263 1.76 -3.53 31.22
CA VAL A 263 3.15 -3.99 31.01
C VAL A 263 4.15 -2.92 31.49
N PRO A 264 5.37 -3.29 31.92
CA PRO A 264 6.40 -2.33 32.33
C PRO A 264 6.79 -1.37 31.20
N GLY A 265 7.16 -0.13 31.53
CA GLY A 265 7.64 0.87 30.55
C GLY A 265 8.91 0.48 29.77
N THR A 266 9.61 -0.57 30.19
CA THR A 266 10.75 -1.17 29.49
C THR A 266 10.35 -2.23 28.44
N SER A 267 9.11 -2.71 28.46
CA SER A 267 8.59 -3.74 27.57
C SER A 267 8.36 -3.18 26.16
N ALA A 268 8.59 -3.99 25.13
CA ALA A 268 8.33 -3.64 23.74
C ALA A 268 6.84 -3.35 23.48
N PHE A 269 5.95 -3.93 24.29
CA PHE A 269 4.50 -3.78 24.23
C PHE A 269 3.96 -2.51 24.93
N TYR A 270 4.82 -1.74 25.61
CA TYR A 270 4.38 -0.52 26.29
C TYR A 270 3.86 0.53 25.30
N GLY A 271 2.65 1.03 25.53
CA GLY A 271 1.97 1.98 24.63
C GLY A 271 1.57 1.39 23.26
N ARG A 272 1.48 0.06 23.13
CA ARG A 272 1.20 -0.62 21.84
C ARG A 272 -0.24 -1.10 21.65
N GLN A 273 -1.11 -0.87 22.63
CA GLN A 273 -2.54 -1.17 22.50
C GLN A 273 -3.21 -0.18 21.54
N ILE A 274 -3.92 -0.69 20.54
CA ILE A 274 -4.69 0.11 19.57
C ILE A 274 -6.15 0.26 20.03
N PRO A 275 -6.92 1.24 19.51
CA PRO A 275 -8.38 1.20 19.58
C PRO A 275 -8.91 -0.17 19.14
N SER A 276 -9.72 -0.81 19.99
CA SER A 276 -10.12 -2.22 19.85
C SER A 276 -11.61 -2.40 20.10
N GLU A 277 -12.18 -3.49 19.57
CA GLU A 277 -13.61 -3.81 19.56
C GLU A 277 -13.85 -5.30 19.88
N GLU A 278 -15.10 -5.71 20.12
CA GLU A 278 -15.41 -7.09 20.51
C GLU A 278 -15.22 -8.13 19.39
N VAL A 279 -14.34 -9.09 19.65
CA VAL A 279 -14.05 -10.23 18.76
C VAL A 279 -14.77 -11.49 19.20
N SER A 280 -15.54 -12.10 18.29
CA SER A 280 -16.24 -13.37 18.51
C SER A 280 -15.69 -14.48 17.61
N TRP A 281 -15.45 -15.67 18.16
CA TRP A 281 -14.83 -16.76 17.40
C TRP A 281 -15.70 -17.25 16.24
N GLY A 282 -15.12 -17.36 15.03
CA GLY A 282 -15.85 -17.69 13.80
C GLY A 282 -16.84 -16.61 13.33
N SER A 283 -16.79 -15.42 13.93
CA SER A 283 -17.51 -14.24 13.48
C SER A 283 -16.65 -13.42 12.53
N ILE A 284 -17.30 -12.60 11.70
CA ILE A 284 -16.65 -11.59 10.87
C ILE A 284 -15.84 -10.57 11.69
N THR A 285 -16.14 -10.40 13.00
CA THR A 285 -15.41 -9.45 13.84
C THR A 285 -13.95 -9.82 14.09
N LEU A 286 -13.54 -11.09 13.85
CA LEU A 286 -12.10 -11.45 13.76
C LEU A 286 -11.44 -10.74 12.57
N VAL A 287 -12.06 -10.81 11.38
CA VAL A 287 -11.57 -10.11 10.18
C VAL A 287 -11.62 -8.58 10.36
N ASP A 288 -12.57 -8.05 11.13
CA ASP A 288 -12.60 -6.62 11.49
C ASP A 288 -11.39 -6.24 12.37
N ALA A 289 -11.02 -7.08 13.34
CA ALA A 289 -9.82 -6.90 14.15
C ALA A 289 -8.51 -7.07 13.36
N GLU A 290 -8.44 -8.04 12.44
CA GLU A 290 -7.33 -8.21 11.49
C GLU A 290 -7.16 -6.95 10.62
N LYS A 291 -8.25 -6.44 10.01
CA LYS A 291 -8.23 -5.20 9.22
C LYS A 291 -7.84 -3.99 10.08
N ARG A 292 -8.32 -3.88 11.33
CA ARG A 292 -7.99 -2.78 12.25
C ARG A 292 -6.52 -2.80 12.70
N LEU A 293 -5.95 -3.98 12.92
CA LEU A 293 -4.51 -4.18 13.17
C LEU A 293 -3.67 -3.81 11.94
N LEU A 294 -4.02 -4.33 10.76
CA LEU A 294 -3.35 -4.00 9.50
C LEU A 294 -3.39 -2.50 9.21
N ALA A 295 -4.56 -1.86 9.35
CA ALA A 295 -4.74 -0.45 9.06
C ALA A 295 -3.96 0.45 10.03
N ASN A 296 -3.98 0.16 11.34
CA ASN A 296 -3.12 0.85 12.32
C ASN A 296 -1.63 0.71 11.97
N ALA A 297 -1.21 -0.48 11.54
CA ALA A 297 0.18 -0.74 11.17
C ALA A 297 0.59 -0.09 9.85
N LEU A 298 -0.33 0.09 8.89
CA LEU A 298 -0.06 0.77 7.63
C LEU A 298 0.20 2.27 7.81
N LEU A 299 -0.26 2.90 8.90
CA LEU A 299 0.00 4.32 9.19
C LEU A 299 1.49 4.62 9.44
N ASP A 300 2.30 3.64 9.87
CA ASP A 300 3.77 3.74 9.77
C ASP A 300 4.19 3.33 8.35
N PHE A 301 4.64 4.31 7.58
CA PHE A 301 5.06 4.13 6.19
C PHE A 301 6.29 3.22 6.06
N SER A 302 7.06 3.01 7.13
CA SER A 302 8.23 2.13 7.15
C SER A 302 7.89 0.65 7.35
N ASN A 303 6.67 0.31 7.77
CA ASN A 303 6.24 -1.08 7.88
C ASN A 303 6.07 -1.71 6.48
N GLU A 304 6.85 -2.76 6.21
CA GLU A 304 6.79 -3.53 4.96
C GLU A 304 6.12 -4.89 5.12
N ARG A 305 6.32 -5.53 6.27
CA ARG A 305 5.85 -6.89 6.54
C ARG A 305 4.96 -6.93 7.76
N PHE A 306 3.88 -7.71 7.71
CA PHE A 306 2.76 -7.65 8.66
C PHE A 306 2.42 -9.06 9.14
N VAL A 307 2.80 -9.40 10.37
CA VAL A 307 2.70 -10.75 10.95
C VAL A 307 1.59 -10.80 11.99
N LEU A 308 0.57 -11.66 11.80
CA LEU A 308 -0.47 -11.88 12.80
C LEU A 308 -0.01 -12.89 13.87
N LEU A 309 -0.23 -12.58 15.16
CA LEU A 309 0.14 -13.38 16.32
C LEU A 309 -0.93 -13.29 17.43
N SER A 310 -0.97 -14.28 18.34
CA SER A 310 -1.83 -14.27 19.53
C SER A 310 -1.03 -14.29 20.83
N GLU A 311 -1.72 -14.18 21.97
CA GLU A 311 -1.16 -14.37 23.32
C GLU A 311 -0.51 -15.74 23.56
N SER A 312 -0.64 -16.64 22.59
CA SER A 312 -0.24 -18.05 22.66
C SER A 312 0.75 -18.48 21.57
N CYS A 313 1.29 -17.51 20.83
CA CYS A 313 2.34 -17.70 19.82
C CYS A 313 3.72 -17.33 20.36
N ILE A 314 4.75 -18.02 19.87
CA ILE A 314 6.16 -17.77 20.20
C ILE A 314 7.01 -17.66 18.91
N PRO A 315 8.14 -16.95 18.91
CA PRO A 315 9.16 -17.11 17.87
C PRO A 315 9.97 -18.40 18.12
N VAL A 316 10.47 -19.01 17.05
CA VAL A 316 11.38 -20.19 17.13
C VAL A 316 12.77 -19.94 16.52
N TYR A 317 13.03 -18.72 16.05
CA TYR A 317 14.35 -18.20 15.66
C TYR A 317 14.58 -16.82 16.29
N ASN A 318 15.80 -16.32 16.22
CA ASN A 318 16.12 -14.97 16.68
C ASN A 318 15.67 -13.87 15.70
N PHE A 319 15.61 -12.64 16.21
CA PHE A 319 15.09 -11.51 15.45
C PHE A 319 15.85 -11.25 14.14
N PRO A 320 17.21 -11.27 14.07
CA PRO A 320 17.91 -11.11 12.80
C PRO A 320 17.47 -12.13 11.73
N THR A 321 17.37 -13.42 12.09
CA THR A 321 16.92 -14.46 11.16
C THR A 321 15.48 -14.21 10.69
N VAL A 322 14.58 -13.83 11.61
CA VAL A 322 13.17 -13.54 11.28
C VAL A 322 13.04 -12.29 10.40
N TYR A 323 13.78 -11.22 10.73
CA TYR A 323 13.78 -9.96 10.00
C TYR A 323 14.32 -10.14 8.59
N GLU A 324 15.48 -10.79 8.42
CA GLU A 324 16.09 -11.03 7.12
C GLU A 324 15.23 -11.95 6.23
N TYR A 325 14.62 -12.98 6.80
CA TYR A 325 13.69 -13.86 6.07
C TYR A 325 12.45 -13.09 5.57
N LEU A 326 11.87 -12.22 6.40
CA LEU A 326 10.67 -11.49 6.04
C LEU A 326 10.95 -10.35 5.04
N ILE A 327 11.94 -9.50 5.32
CA ILE A 327 12.27 -8.34 4.47
C ILE A 327 12.78 -8.78 3.09
N ASN A 328 13.57 -9.86 3.00
CA ASN A 328 14.10 -10.35 1.72
C ASN A 328 13.19 -11.37 1.01
N SER A 329 12.00 -11.68 1.53
CA SER A 329 11.05 -12.52 0.81
C SER A 329 10.39 -11.74 -0.35
N ALA A 330 10.23 -12.40 -1.49
CA ALA A 330 9.46 -11.91 -2.64
C ALA A 330 7.94 -12.19 -2.49
N HIS A 331 7.54 -13.03 -1.54
CA HIS A 331 6.15 -13.48 -1.35
C HIS A 331 5.63 -13.13 0.05
N SER A 332 4.31 -13.05 0.17
CA SER A 332 3.59 -13.12 1.44
C SER A 332 3.32 -14.58 1.83
N PHE A 333 3.02 -14.84 3.10
CA PHE A 333 2.81 -16.19 3.62
C PHE A 333 1.42 -16.35 4.25
N VAL A 334 0.40 -16.38 3.38
CA VAL A 334 -0.95 -16.84 3.70
C VAL A 334 -1.11 -18.28 3.24
N GLU A 335 -1.53 -19.17 4.13
CA GLU A 335 -1.95 -20.53 3.73
C GLU A 335 -3.21 -20.45 2.87
N SER A 336 -3.20 -21.03 1.67
CA SER A 336 -4.35 -20.96 0.75
C SER A 336 -4.43 -22.20 -0.13
N TYR A 337 -5.45 -23.02 0.10
CA TYR A 337 -5.65 -24.30 -0.58
C TYR A 337 -7.13 -24.61 -0.83
N ASP A 338 -7.38 -25.50 -1.79
CA ASP A 338 -8.72 -26.01 -2.12
C ASP A 338 -8.87 -27.41 -1.55
N GLU A 339 -9.84 -27.59 -0.65
CA GLU A 339 -10.06 -28.83 0.11
C GLU A 339 -11.50 -29.31 -0.08
N ASN A 340 -11.69 -30.47 -0.72
CA ASN A 340 -13.01 -31.06 -0.97
C ASN A 340 -13.57 -31.80 0.26
N THR A 341 -13.63 -31.13 1.41
CA THR A 341 -14.20 -31.65 2.67
C THR A 341 -15.32 -30.75 3.19
N ARG A 342 -15.98 -31.16 4.26
CA ARG A 342 -16.90 -30.32 5.05
C ARG A 342 -16.24 -29.05 5.62
N GLN A 343 -14.91 -29.03 5.81
CA GLN A 343 -14.17 -27.90 6.37
C GLN A 343 -13.53 -26.98 5.32
N GLY A 344 -13.46 -27.40 4.07
CA GLY A 344 -13.03 -26.56 2.94
C GLY A 344 -14.22 -26.08 2.12
N ARG A 345 -14.45 -26.71 0.96
CA ARG A 345 -15.57 -26.44 0.06
C ARG A 345 -16.94 -26.54 0.73
N GLY A 346 -17.12 -27.43 1.72
CA GLY A 346 -18.38 -27.59 2.45
C GLY A 346 -18.78 -26.39 3.34
N ARG A 347 -17.90 -25.39 3.51
CA ARG A 347 -18.20 -24.13 4.19
C ARG A 347 -18.63 -22.99 3.25
N TYR A 348 -18.44 -23.14 1.94
CA TYR A 348 -18.83 -22.14 0.95
C TYR A 348 -20.35 -21.95 0.88
N SER A 349 -20.79 -20.69 0.78
CA SER A 349 -22.21 -20.35 0.62
C SER A 349 -22.52 -20.01 -0.83
N TRP A 350 -23.41 -20.78 -1.46
CA TRP A 350 -23.83 -20.56 -2.87
C TRP A 350 -24.37 -19.15 -3.13
N ARG A 351 -24.84 -18.45 -2.09
CA ARG A 351 -25.31 -17.05 -2.14
C ARG A 351 -24.20 -16.02 -2.36
N MET A 352 -22.93 -16.43 -2.39
CA MET A 352 -21.80 -15.59 -2.80
C MET A 352 -21.63 -15.52 -4.33
N ALA A 353 -22.21 -16.49 -5.07
CA ALA A 353 -22.26 -16.44 -6.53
C ALA A 353 -23.19 -15.30 -7.01
N PRO A 354 -22.93 -14.71 -8.20
CA PRO A 354 -21.82 -15.00 -9.11
C PRO A 354 -20.51 -14.27 -8.77
N LYS A 355 -20.46 -13.49 -7.68
CA LYS A 355 -19.30 -12.64 -7.34
C LYS A 355 -18.08 -13.45 -6.88
N ILE A 356 -18.30 -14.48 -6.06
CA ILE A 356 -17.31 -15.49 -5.69
C ILE A 356 -17.89 -16.84 -6.12
N MET A 357 -17.13 -17.62 -6.87
CA MET A 357 -17.51 -18.97 -7.32
C MET A 357 -16.79 -20.05 -6.48
N LEU A 358 -17.37 -21.24 -6.38
CA LEU A 358 -16.81 -22.34 -5.57
C LEU A 358 -15.36 -22.71 -5.94
N TYR A 359 -14.97 -22.62 -7.22
CA TYR A 359 -13.59 -22.91 -7.65
C TYR A 359 -12.57 -21.84 -7.19
N GLN A 360 -13.04 -20.65 -6.81
CA GLN A 360 -12.23 -19.54 -6.28
C GLN A 360 -12.10 -19.62 -4.75
N TRP A 361 -13.01 -20.32 -4.07
CA TRP A 361 -13.03 -20.49 -2.62
C TRP A 361 -11.76 -21.21 -2.15
N ARG A 362 -11.12 -20.67 -1.11
CA ARG A 362 -9.95 -21.28 -0.47
C ARG A 362 -10.13 -21.34 1.03
N LYS A 363 -9.48 -22.34 1.62
CA LYS A 363 -9.28 -22.51 3.05
C LYS A 363 -7.83 -22.14 3.37
N GLY A 364 -7.60 -21.66 4.57
CA GLY A 364 -6.28 -21.31 5.08
C GLY A 364 -6.25 -21.27 6.60
N SER A 365 -5.17 -20.72 7.13
CA SER A 365 -5.05 -20.37 8.53
C SER A 365 -5.30 -18.89 8.73
N GLU A 366 -6.00 -18.55 9.82
CA GLU A 366 -6.07 -17.22 10.47
C GLU A 366 -4.66 -16.55 10.54
N TRP A 367 -3.61 -17.34 10.74
CA TRP A 367 -2.24 -16.87 11.00
C TRP A 367 -1.46 -16.57 9.72
N PHE A 368 -1.57 -15.35 9.24
CA PHE A 368 -0.88 -14.85 8.05
C PHE A 368 0.44 -14.11 8.34
N GLU A 369 1.28 -14.03 7.30
CA GLU A 369 2.15 -12.88 7.06
C GLU A 369 1.82 -12.25 5.70
N LEU A 370 1.89 -10.92 5.62
CA LEU A 370 1.60 -10.13 4.42
C LEU A 370 2.69 -9.08 4.15
N ASN A 371 2.99 -8.83 2.87
CA ASN A 371 3.70 -7.62 2.45
C ASN A 371 2.77 -6.38 2.47
N ARG A 372 3.34 -5.17 2.33
CA ARG A 372 2.60 -3.91 2.38
C ARG A 372 1.54 -3.78 1.29
N GLU A 373 1.83 -4.25 0.08
CA GLU A 373 0.89 -4.20 -1.05
C GLU A 373 -0.40 -4.98 -0.74
N LEU A 374 -0.26 -6.24 -0.30
CA LEU A 374 -1.42 -7.06 0.07
C LEU A 374 -2.14 -6.52 1.30
N ALA A 375 -1.42 -6.00 2.29
CA ALA A 375 -2.01 -5.35 3.45
C ALA A 375 -2.89 -4.15 3.05
N VAL A 376 -2.42 -3.27 2.17
CA VAL A 376 -3.21 -2.15 1.61
C VAL A 376 -4.43 -2.67 0.87
N ASN A 377 -4.26 -3.65 -0.03
CA ASN A 377 -5.36 -4.18 -0.85
C ASN A 377 -6.47 -4.83 0.01
N ILE A 378 -6.10 -5.57 1.06
CA ILE A 378 -7.05 -6.20 2.00
C ILE A 378 -7.80 -5.16 2.85
N VAL A 379 -7.14 -4.06 3.23
CA VAL A 379 -7.76 -2.94 3.96
C VAL A 379 -8.70 -2.15 3.05
N ALA A 380 -8.31 -1.84 1.82
CA ALA A 380 -9.13 -1.14 0.83
C ALA A 380 -10.31 -1.96 0.26
N GLU A 381 -10.31 -3.28 0.48
CA GLU A 381 -11.36 -4.18 -0.02
C GLU A 381 -12.73 -3.90 0.62
N HIS A 382 -13.72 -3.64 -0.24
CA HIS A 382 -15.09 -3.28 0.10
C HIS A 382 -16.16 -3.97 -0.79
N LYS A 383 -15.77 -4.81 -1.75
CA LYS A 383 -16.65 -5.43 -2.76
C LYS A 383 -16.95 -6.91 -2.47
N TYR A 384 -16.02 -7.62 -1.87
CA TYR A 384 -16.08 -9.05 -1.55
C TYR A 384 -16.24 -9.29 -0.05
N TYR A 385 -15.56 -8.53 0.79
CA TYR A 385 -15.66 -8.52 2.24
C TYR A 385 -17.12 -8.43 2.75
N PRO A 386 -18.02 -7.59 2.20
CA PRO A 386 -19.43 -7.60 2.61
C PRO A 386 -20.17 -8.91 2.30
N LEU A 387 -19.71 -9.72 1.34
CA LEU A 387 -20.25 -11.05 1.07
C LEU A 387 -19.88 -12.04 2.18
N PHE A 388 -18.68 -11.93 2.76
CA PHE A 388 -18.31 -12.66 3.96
C PHE A 388 -19.12 -12.17 5.15
N ARG A 389 -19.20 -10.85 5.40
CA ARG A 389 -20.04 -10.26 6.47
C ARG A 389 -21.51 -10.71 6.39
N LYS A 390 -22.07 -10.89 5.18
CA LYS A 390 -23.47 -11.27 4.95
C LYS A 390 -23.73 -12.78 4.90
N TYR A 391 -22.88 -13.55 4.23
CA TYR A 391 -23.14 -14.96 3.89
C TYR A 391 -22.19 -15.97 4.55
N CYS A 392 -21.04 -15.55 5.09
CA CYS A 392 -20.17 -16.41 5.88
C CYS A 392 -20.57 -16.31 7.36
N LYS A 393 -21.46 -17.21 7.79
CA LYS A 393 -21.90 -17.37 9.18
C LYS A 393 -21.49 -18.77 9.68
N PRO A 394 -21.30 -18.99 10.99
CA PRO A 394 -20.93 -20.31 11.52
C PRO A 394 -21.80 -21.44 10.94
N SER A 395 -21.23 -22.54 10.43
CA SER A 395 -19.82 -22.99 10.53
C SER A 395 -18.91 -22.57 9.35
N CYS A 396 -19.01 -21.34 8.84
CA CYS A 396 -18.20 -20.85 7.71
C CYS A 396 -16.79 -20.33 8.09
N TYR A 397 -16.61 -19.66 9.23
CA TYR A 397 -15.32 -19.13 9.73
C TYR A 397 -14.61 -18.17 8.73
N PRO A 398 -15.03 -16.89 8.62
CA PRO A 398 -14.47 -15.97 7.63
C PRO A 398 -12.96 -15.72 7.83
N ASP A 399 -12.47 -15.83 9.06
CA ASP A 399 -11.06 -15.86 9.48
C ASP A 399 -10.22 -16.93 8.73
N GLU A 400 -10.76 -18.12 8.52
CA GLU A 400 -10.06 -19.22 7.81
C GLU A 400 -10.24 -19.18 6.28
N HIS A 401 -10.97 -18.19 5.72
CA HIS A 401 -11.44 -18.22 4.33
C HIS A 401 -11.37 -16.90 3.54
N TYR A 402 -11.50 -15.73 4.18
CA TYR A 402 -11.58 -14.42 3.49
C TYR A 402 -10.29 -14.07 2.76
N ILE A 403 -9.18 -13.89 3.50
CA ILE A 403 -7.88 -13.54 2.92
C ILE A 403 -7.38 -14.64 1.95
N PRO A 404 -7.43 -15.95 2.28
CA PRO A 404 -7.06 -17.02 1.35
C PRO A 404 -7.82 -16.98 0.01
N THR A 405 -9.14 -16.73 0.04
CA THR A 405 -9.99 -16.63 -1.15
C THR A 405 -9.68 -15.37 -1.95
N TYR A 406 -9.58 -14.21 -1.28
CA TYR A 406 -9.28 -12.93 -1.92
C TYR A 406 -7.93 -12.94 -2.65
N LEU A 407 -6.87 -13.44 -2.00
CA LEU A 407 -5.56 -13.55 -2.63
C LEU A 407 -5.57 -14.53 -3.81
N ASN A 408 -6.25 -15.68 -3.70
CA ASN A 408 -6.41 -16.61 -4.83
C ASN A 408 -7.21 -16.02 -6.01
N MET A 409 -8.09 -15.04 -5.77
CA MET A 409 -8.85 -14.36 -6.83
C MET A 409 -8.06 -13.26 -7.56
N PHE A 410 -7.12 -12.57 -6.89
CA PHE A 410 -6.52 -11.34 -7.42
C PHE A 410 -4.99 -11.23 -7.32
N HIS A 411 -4.36 -11.91 -6.36
CA HIS A 411 -2.94 -11.69 -6.00
C HIS A 411 -2.15 -12.99 -5.79
N GLY A 412 -2.60 -14.11 -6.37
CA GLY A 412 -2.04 -15.45 -6.09
C GLY A 412 -0.54 -15.59 -6.40
N ALA A 413 -0.01 -14.79 -7.33
CA ALA A 413 1.42 -14.74 -7.64
C ALA A 413 2.29 -14.11 -6.53
N LEU A 414 1.70 -13.32 -5.63
CA LEU A 414 2.39 -12.67 -4.51
C LEU A 414 2.33 -13.50 -3.21
N ASN A 415 1.77 -14.72 -3.25
CA ASN A 415 1.53 -15.53 -2.07
C ASN A 415 2.17 -16.93 -2.17
N ALA A 416 2.88 -17.35 -1.12
CA ALA A 416 3.53 -18.66 -1.04
C ALA A 416 2.57 -19.83 -0.75
N ASN A 417 1.28 -19.57 -0.54
CA ASN A 417 0.22 -20.54 -0.22
C ASN A 417 0.47 -21.39 1.03
N ARG A 418 1.32 -20.91 1.95
CA ARG A 418 1.66 -21.51 3.25
C ARG A 418 1.75 -20.45 4.34
N SER A 419 1.53 -20.83 5.60
CA SER A 419 1.82 -19.97 6.77
C SER A 419 3.25 -20.18 7.30
N LEU A 420 3.81 -19.15 7.94
CA LEU A 420 5.06 -19.22 8.73
C LEU A 420 4.84 -19.62 10.19
N THR A 421 3.59 -19.85 10.60
CA THR A 421 3.24 -20.25 11.96
C THR A 421 3.00 -21.76 12.01
N TRP A 422 3.86 -22.50 12.72
CA TRP A 422 3.70 -23.93 12.94
C TRP A 422 2.51 -24.22 13.87
N VAL A 423 1.72 -25.24 13.52
CA VAL A 423 0.53 -25.67 14.26
C VAL A 423 0.44 -27.20 14.26
N ASP A 424 0.33 -27.81 15.44
CA ASP A 424 0.02 -29.23 15.56
C ASP A 424 -1.50 -29.47 15.64
N TRP A 425 -2.05 -30.17 14.64
CA TRP A 425 -3.45 -30.60 14.56
C TRP A 425 -3.63 -32.12 14.78
N SER A 426 -2.58 -32.87 15.12
CA SER A 426 -2.62 -34.35 15.25
C SER A 426 -3.65 -34.86 16.26
N ARG A 427 -3.98 -34.06 17.28
CA ARG A 427 -4.99 -34.38 18.31
C ARG A 427 -6.43 -34.21 17.84
N GLY A 428 -6.65 -33.62 16.66
CA GLY A 428 -7.98 -33.33 16.11
C GLY A 428 -8.78 -32.27 16.88
N GLY A 429 -10.06 -32.13 16.54
CA GLY A 429 -10.98 -31.17 17.16
C GLY A 429 -11.00 -29.79 16.48
N SER A 430 -11.63 -28.82 17.14
CA SER A 430 -11.79 -27.43 16.65
C SER A 430 -10.59 -26.52 16.94
N HIS A 431 -9.62 -27.00 17.73
CA HIS A 431 -8.48 -26.23 18.21
C HIS A 431 -7.21 -27.09 18.17
N PRO A 432 -6.05 -26.50 17.86
CA PRO A 432 -4.80 -27.24 17.78
C PRO A 432 -4.29 -27.68 19.16
N ALA A 433 -3.32 -28.58 19.15
CA ALA A 433 -2.63 -29.03 20.35
C ALA A 433 -2.07 -27.85 21.17
N ARG A 434 -2.33 -27.92 22.48
CA ARG A 434 -1.75 -27.02 23.47
C ARG A 434 -0.55 -27.69 24.16
N TYR A 435 0.53 -26.94 24.29
CA TYR A 435 1.79 -27.33 24.90
C TYR A 435 2.04 -26.53 26.19
N GLY A 436 2.33 -27.22 27.29
CA GLY A 436 2.67 -26.62 28.59
C GLY A 436 4.11 -26.92 29.00
N ALA A 437 4.51 -26.52 30.21
CA ALA A 437 5.88 -26.69 30.71
C ALA A 437 6.50 -28.09 30.45
N PRO A 438 5.82 -29.23 30.68
CA PRO A 438 6.41 -30.56 30.49
C PRO A 438 6.68 -30.94 29.02
N ASN A 439 6.24 -30.13 28.06
CA ASN A 439 6.44 -30.39 26.63
C ASN A 439 7.60 -29.58 26.03
N ILE A 440 8.21 -28.66 26.80
CA ILE A 440 9.21 -27.73 26.29
C ILE A 440 10.60 -28.32 26.50
N THR A 441 11.09 -29.04 25.47
CA THR A 441 12.45 -29.60 25.43
C THR A 441 13.25 -29.01 24.26
N VAL A 442 14.57 -29.24 24.26
CA VAL A 442 15.46 -28.81 23.17
C VAL A 442 15.02 -29.46 21.85
N GLU A 443 14.75 -30.77 21.89
CA GLU A 443 14.38 -31.61 20.76
C GLU A 443 13.02 -31.18 20.19
N PHE A 444 12.07 -30.80 21.04
CA PHE A 444 10.77 -30.30 20.60
C PHE A 444 10.92 -28.99 19.81
N ILE A 445 11.63 -27.99 20.35
CA ILE A 445 11.84 -26.72 19.64
C ILE A 445 12.71 -26.91 18.38
N GLN A 446 13.70 -27.81 18.41
CA GLN A 446 14.46 -28.18 17.22
C GLN A 446 13.59 -28.84 16.14
N SER A 447 12.64 -29.71 16.52
CA SER A 447 11.75 -30.38 15.57
C SER A 447 10.80 -29.41 14.84
N ILE A 448 10.40 -28.31 15.48
CA ILE A 448 9.60 -27.25 14.84
C ILE A 448 10.45 -26.48 13.80
N ARG A 449 11.73 -26.28 14.08
CA ARG A 449 12.69 -25.56 13.20
C ARG A 449 13.21 -26.41 12.05
N ASN A 450 13.38 -27.71 12.28
CA ASN A 450 13.84 -28.67 11.28
C ASN A 450 13.29 -30.07 11.59
N ASN A 451 12.16 -30.39 10.96
CA ASN A 451 11.56 -31.73 10.93
C ASN A 451 12.01 -32.57 9.71
N GLY A 452 13.04 -32.12 8.98
CA GLY A 452 13.46 -32.75 7.72
C GLY A 452 12.55 -32.46 6.51
N THR A 453 11.48 -31.66 6.66
CA THR A 453 10.68 -31.21 5.51
C THR A 453 11.26 -29.93 4.90
N PHE A 454 11.21 -29.84 3.58
CA PHE A 454 11.60 -28.65 2.83
C PHE A 454 10.34 -27.93 2.32
N CYS A 455 10.42 -26.60 2.28
CA CYS A 455 9.41 -25.72 1.70
C CYS A 455 10.08 -24.73 0.74
N LEU A 456 9.28 -24.03 -0.07
CA LEU A 456 9.80 -23.00 -0.98
C LEU A 456 9.86 -21.63 -0.30
N TYR A 457 11.02 -20.99 -0.43
CA TYR A 457 11.28 -19.59 -0.07
C TYR A 457 11.94 -18.92 -1.28
N ASN A 458 11.35 -17.84 -1.80
CA ASN A 458 11.76 -17.21 -3.06
C ASN A 458 11.95 -18.22 -4.22
N SER A 459 11.06 -19.21 -4.31
CA SER A 459 11.09 -20.34 -5.26
C SER A 459 12.27 -21.30 -5.11
N VAL A 460 13.07 -21.19 -4.05
CA VAL A 460 14.20 -22.08 -3.70
C VAL A 460 13.82 -22.96 -2.49
N PRO A 461 14.19 -24.26 -2.47
CA PRO A 461 13.98 -25.10 -1.28
C PRO A 461 14.77 -24.61 -0.05
N THR A 462 14.11 -24.53 1.09
CA THR A 462 14.71 -24.23 2.40
C THR A 462 14.15 -25.17 3.48
N SER A 463 14.92 -25.38 4.55
CA SER A 463 14.46 -26.02 5.78
C SER A 463 13.81 -25.04 6.77
N ILE A 464 14.04 -23.72 6.62
CA ILE A 464 13.43 -22.69 7.47
C ILE A 464 12.00 -22.45 6.97
N CYS A 465 11.07 -23.26 7.47
CA CYS A 465 9.67 -23.20 7.07
C CYS A 465 8.79 -22.40 8.03
N PHE A 466 9.05 -22.49 9.34
CA PHE A 466 8.22 -21.82 10.36
C PHE A 466 9.08 -20.90 11.22
N LEU A 467 8.71 -19.62 11.26
CA LEU A 467 9.36 -18.62 12.11
C LEU A 467 8.69 -18.52 13.49
N PHE A 468 7.42 -18.92 13.57
CA PHE A 468 6.57 -18.85 14.76
C PHE A 468 5.90 -20.19 15.03
N ALA A 469 5.39 -20.40 16.25
CA ALA A 469 4.72 -21.64 16.64
C ALA A 469 3.55 -21.41 17.61
N ARG A 470 2.52 -22.26 17.53
CA ARG A 470 1.33 -22.29 18.42
C ARG A 470 0.80 -23.73 18.60
N LYS A 471 0.07 -24.05 19.68
CA LYS A 471 -0.42 -23.16 20.76
C LYS A 471 0.28 -23.44 22.09
N PHE A 472 0.86 -22.42 22.69
CA PHE A 472 1.55 -22.54 23.98
C PHE A 472 0.65 -22.09 25.14
N ALA A 473 0.77 -22.75 26.29
CA ALA A 473 0.10 -22.40 27.55
C ALA A 473 1.03 -21.53 28.40
N PRO A 474 0.52 -20.63 29.28
CA PRO A 474 1.36 -19.75 30.10
C PRO A 474 2.46 -20.45 30.90
N SER A 475 2.23 -21.70 31.34
CA SER A 475 3.24 -22.51 32.05
C SER A 475 4.49 -22.81 31.22
N ALA A 476 4.41 -22.78 29.88
CA ALA A 476 5.56 -22.94 29.00
C ALA A 476 6.59 -21.80 29.10
N LEU A 477 6.23 -20.63 29.66
CA LEU A 477 7.12 -19.45 29.69
C LEU A 477 8.48 -19.74 30.32
N ALA A 478 8.52 -20.36 31.51
CA ALA A 478 9.76 -20.59 32.24
C ALA A 478 10.75 -21.48 31.46
N PRO A 479 10.38 -22.70 30.98
CA PRO A 479 11.31 -23.49 30.17
C PRO A 479 11.60 -22.85 28.80
N LEU A 480 10.66 -22.13 28.17
CA LEU A 480 10.96 -21.41 26.92
C LEU A 480 12.04 -20.34 27.13
N LEU A 481 11.99 -19.58 28.23
CA LEU A 481 13.02 -18.60 28.60
C LEU A 481 14.40 -19.27 28.85
N ASN A 482 14.43 -20.53 29.30
CA ASN A 482 15.67 -21.30 29.46
C ASN A 482 16.23 -21.83 28.12
N LEU A 483 15.43 -21.90 27.06
CA LEU A 483 15.84 -22.32 25.72
C LEU A 483 16.20 -21.15 24.77
N THR A 484 16.05 -19.90 25.23
CA THR A 484 16.32 -18.70 24.40
C THR A 484 17.77 -18.66 23.90
N SER A 485 18.76 -18.72 24.80
CA SER A 485 20.17 -18.64 24.42
C SER A 485 20.74 -19.93 23.82
N THR A 486 20.17 -21.09 24.16
CA THR A 486 20.69 -22.42 23.77
C THR A 486 20.10 -22.97 22.48
N VAL A 487 18.87 -22.58 22.12
CA VAL A 487 18.18 -23.05 20.91
C VAL A 487 17.74 -21.90 20.02
N MET A 488 17.02 -20.91 20.55
CA MET A 488 16.38 -19.88 19.73
C MET A 488 17.36 -18.81 19.23
N GLY A 489 18.44 -18.55 19.97
CA GLY A 489 19.56 -17.68 19.61
C GLY A 489 19.42 -16.22 20.04
N PHE A 490 18.77 -15.94 21.18
CA PHE A 490 18.58 -14.59 21.76
C PHE A 490 18.44 -14.60 23.30
#